data_AF-A0A7C7CQ53-F1
#
_entry.id   AF-A0A7C7CQ53-F1
#
_cell.length_a   1.000
_cell.length_b   1.000
_cell.length_c   1.000
_cell.angle_alpha   90.00
_cell.angle_beta   90.00
_cell.angle_gamma   90.00
#
_symmetry.space_group_name_H-M   'P 1'
#
loop_
_entity.id
_entity.type
_entity.pdbx_description
1 polymer ?
#
loop_
_entity_poly.entity_id
_entity_poly.type
_entity_poly.pdbx_seq_one_letter_code
_entity_poly.pdbx_strand_id
1 'polypeptide(L)'
;MTPSGSSFENVADTDNPFDALQSQPHDRKRLNTAHVEKNADSALARNLLASLLNRIDAWGVTFIICIMAFYLHDAMSIQTVLLSVAMAGMYWLGYVVNDYFDAPFDAHDETKARHNVFVNHPVSPTVAKAGFLTIGFLFLLAFTQFGLRGGVIFGVSLFVMWAYSAPPFRLKSRPGLDLITHALFVQTFSYLSCLILIKAEWTQADLTLLGVNFLASLSGQLAQ
;
A
#
# COMPACT_ATOMS: atom_id res chain seq x y z
N MET A 1 -82.77 33.22 -28.04
CA MET A 1 -82.58 33.16 -29.50
C MET A 1 -81.11 32.89 -29.76
N THR A 2 -80.83 31.80 -30.51
CA THR A 2 -79.61 31.46 -31.28
C THR A 2 -78.26 31.21 -30.54
N PRO A 3 -77.35 30.38 -31.11
CA PRO A 3 -76.90 29.14 -30.46
C PRO A 3 -75.38 28.84 -30.52
N SER A 4 -75.03 27.64 -30.02
CA SER A 4 -73.95 26.71 -30.45
C SER A 4 -72.46 27.08 -30.37
N GLY A 5 -71.75 26.31 -29.52
CA GLY A 5 -70.64 25.46 -29.96
C GLY A 5 -69.22 26.01 -29.92
N SER A 6 -68.37 25.47 -29.04
CA SER A 6 -67.15 24.74 -29.42
C SER A 6 -66.42 24.23 -28.18
N SER A 7 -66.20 22.92 -28.17
CA SER A 7 -65.33 22.17 -27.29
C SER A 7 -63.87 22.60 -27.47
N PHE A 8 -63.19 22.93 -26.38
CA PHE A 8 -61.72 22.91 -26.34
C PHE A 8 -61.27 22.00 -25.20
N GLU A 9 -60.49 21.00 -25.59
CA GLU A 9 -59.88 19.96 -24.79
C GLU A 9 -58.91 20.52 -23.74
N ASN A 10 -58.82 19.78 -22.64
CA ASN A 10 -57.72 19.85 -21.68
C ASN A 10 -56.38 19.68 -22.40
N VAL A 11 -55.55 20.71 -22.36
CA VAL A 11 -54.09 20.55 -22.41
C VAL A 11 -53.60 20.91 -21.03
N ALA A 12 -53.38 19.88 -20.20
CA ALA A 12 -52.58 20.05 -19.00
C ALA A 12 -51.17 20.41 -19.47
N ASP A 13 -50.79 21.67 -19.22
CA ASP A 13 -49.45 22.19 -19.43
C ASP A 13 -48.51 21.55 -18.40
N THR A 14 -48.06 20.33 -18.69
CA THR A 14 -47.08 19.59 -17.88
C THR A 14 -45.67 19.81 -18.45
N ASP A 15 -45.27 21.06 -18.63
CA ASP A 15 -43.87 21.40 -18.92
C ASP A 15 -43.49 22.69 -18.17
N ASN A 16 -43.79 22.74 -16.87
CA ASN A 16 -43.16 23.72 -16.00
C ASN A 16 -41.76 23.23 -15.60
N PRO A 17 -40.66 23.84 -16.10
CA PRO A 17 -39.30 23.42 -15.78
C PRO A 17 -38.93 23.60 -14.29
N PHE A 18 -39.82 24.19 -13.49
CA PHE A 18 -39.66 24.33 -12.04
C PHE A 18 -40.21 23.16 -11.21
N ASP A 19 -41.01 22.25 -11.79
CA ASP A 19 -41.51 21.08 -11.04
C ASP A 19 -40.43 20.00 -10.89
N ALA A 20 -39.45 19.93 -11.81
CA ALA A 20 -38.27 19.06 -11.68
C ALA A 20 -37.33 19.48 -10.54
N LEU A 21 -37.47 20.69 -10.00
CA LEU A 21 -36.66 21.21 -8.90
C LEU A 21 -37.21 20.86 -7.51
N GLN A 22 -38.41 20.24 -7.43
CA GLN A 22 -39.02 19.76 -6.19
C GLN A 22 -38.65 18.29 -5.85
N SER A 23 -37.48 17.81 -6.30
CA SER A 23 -36.90 16.61 -5.69
C SER A 23 -36.70 16.86 -4.20
N GLN A 24 -37.35 16.04 -3.37
CA GLN A 24 -37.48 16.24 -1.94
C GLN A 24 -36.12 16.55 -1.29
N PRO A 25 -36.06 17.42 -0.25
CA PRO A 25 -34.81 17.77 0.42
C PRO A 25 -34.02 16.55 0.93
N HIS A 26 -34.70 15.41 1.16
CA HIS A 26 -34.08 14.13 1.48
C HIS A 26 -33.24 13.54 0.33
N ASP A 27 -33.65 13.70 -0.93
CA ASP A 27 -32.92 13.18 -2.10
C ASP A 27 -31.70 14.03 -2.45
N ARG A 28 -31.78 15.35 -2.37
CA ARG A 28 -30.60 16.22 -2.52
C ARG A 28 -29.55 15.95 -1.46
N LYS A 29 -29.97 15.71 -0.21
CA LYS A 29 -29.02 15.40 0.88
C LYS A 29 -28.34 14.06 0.62
N ARG A 30 -29.08 13.04 0.18
CA ARG A 30 -28.54 11.71 -0.20
C ARG A 30 -27.60 11.78 -1.40
N LEU A 31 -27.96 12.51 -2.45
CA LEU A 31 -27.13 12.74 -3.63
C LEU A 31 -25.84 13.48 -3.26
N ASN A 32 -25.93 14.52 -2.43
CA ASN A 32 -24.75 15.24 -1.96
C ASN A 32 -23.85 14.38 -1.07
N THR A 33 -24.39 13.59 -0.13
CA THR A 33 -23.57 12.64 0.65
C THR A 33 -22.92 11.59 -0.23
N ALA A 34 -23.65 11.01 -1.19
CA ALA A 34 -23.10 10.01 -2.10
C ALA A 34 -22.01 10.60 -3.03
N HIS A 35 -22.17 11.86 -3.47
CA HIS A 35 -21.14 12.55 -4.24
C HIS A 35 -19.90 12.85 -3.39
N VAL A 36 -20.08 13.27 -2.14
CA VAL A 36 -18.99 13.54 -1.19
C VAL A 36 -18.23 12.25 -0.85
N GLU A 37 -18.93 11.15 -0.56
CA GLU A 37 -18.33 9.83 -0.30
C GLU A 37 -17.55 9.31 -1.51
N LYS A 38 -18.14 9.34 -2.70
CA LYS A 38 -17.46 8.92 -3.94
C LYS A 38 -16.21 9.77 -4.23
N ASN A 39 -16.26 11.08 -3.95
CA ASN A 39 -15.11 11.96 -4.10
C ASN A 39 -14.02 11.67 -3.06
N ALA A 40 -14.39 11.33 -1.83
CA ALA A 40 -13.45 10.92 -0.78
C ALA A 40 -12.77 9.59 -1.10
N ASP A 41 -13.51 8.59 -1.59
CA ASP A 41 -12.97 7.29 -2.00
C ASP A 41 -12.00 7.43 -3.17
N SER A 42 -12.34 8.27 -4.16
CA SER A 42 -11.44 8.55 -5.28
C SER A 42 -10.18 9.33 -4.88
N ALA A 43 -10.26 10.15 -3.84
CA ALA A 43 -9.10 10.85 -3.28
C ALA A 43 -8.18 9.88 -2.52
N LEU A 44 -8.75 9.01 -1.68
CA LEU A 44 -7.99 7.99 -0.96
C LEU A 44 -7.28 7.04 -1.92
N ALA A 45 -7.97 6.55 -2.96
CA ALA A 45 -7.37 5.67 -3.96
C ALA A 45 -6.23 6.36 -4.72
N ARG A 46 -6.39 7.63 -5.11
CA ARG A 46 -5.32 8.42 -5.74
C ARG A 46 -4.12 8.63 -4.81
N ASN A 47 -4.37 8.89 -3.53
CA ASN A 47 -3.32 9.12 -2.54
C ASN A 47 -2.55 7.84 -2.19
N LEU A 48 -3.25 6.69 -2.11
CA LEU A 48 -2.60 5.38 -1.98
C LEU A 48 -1.78 5.01 -3.21
N LEU A 49 -2.29 5.31 -4.41
CA LEU A 49 -1.53 5.14 -5.65
C LEU A 49 -0.28 6.04 -5.68
N ALA A 50 -0.42 7.30 -5.26
CA ALA A 50 0.71 8.21 -5.14
C ALA A 50 1.75 7.71 -4.11
N SER A 51 1.30 7.19 -2.96
CA SER A 51 2.17 6.54 -1.97
C SER A 51 2.90 5.33 -2.57
N LEU A 52 2.23 4.52 -3.38
CA LEU A 52 2.84 3.41 -4.11
C LEU A 52 3.91 3.89 -5.10
N LEU A 53 3.61 4.91 -5.90
CA LEU A 53 4.56 5.45 -6.88
C LEU A 53 5.75 6.17 -6.22
N ASN A 54 5.53 6.88 -5.11
CA ASN A 54 6.56 7.61 -4.36
C ASN A 54 7.60 6.70 -3.69
N ARG A 55 7.36 5.39 -3.65
CA ARG A 55 8.24 4.39 -3.01
C ARG A 55 8.73 3.32 -3.99
N ILE A 56 8.66 3.59 -5.29
CA ILE A 56 9.09 2.67 -6.36
C ILE A 56 10.58 2.36 -6.30
N ASP A 57 11.38 3.29 -5.79
CA ASP A 57 12.78 3.09 -5.46
C ASP A 57 12.99 1.93 -4.48
N ALA A 58 12.09 1.72 -3.51
CA ALA A 58 12.23 0.65 -2.54
C ALA A 58 11.58 -0.67 -3.00
N TRP A 59 10.30 -0.66 -3.37
CA TRP A 59 9.63 -1.91 -3.77
C TRP A 59 10.07 -2.41 -5.15
N GLY A 60 10.39 -1.50 -6.07
CA GLY A 60 10.88 -1.84 -7.42
C GLY A 60 12.26 -2.47 -7.36
N VAL A 61 13.17 -1.93 -6.55
CA VAL A 61 14.49 -2.55 -6.30
C VAL A 61 14.33 -3.93 -5.68
N THR A 62 13.42 -4.10 -4.72
CA THR A 62 13.13 -5.43 -4.16
C THR A 62 12.68 -6.42 -5.23
N PHE A 63 11.75 -6.01 -6.10
CA PHE A 63 11.28 -6.87 -7.18
C PHE A 63 12.44 -7.29 -8.09
N ILE A 64 13.31 -6.35 -8.48
CA ILE A 64 14.49 -6.62 -9.31
C ILE A 64 15.44 -7.60 -8.62
N ILE A 65 15.74 -7.38 -7.33
CA ILE A 65 16.60 -8.27 -6.53
C ILE A 65 16.04 -9.70 -6.55
N CYS A 66 14.73 -9.86 -6.35
CA CYS A 66 14.09 -11.18 -6.32
C CYS A 66 14.16 -11.87 -7.69
N ILE A 67 13.78 -11.18 -8.75
CA ILE A 67 13.83 -11.72 -10.12
C ILE A 67 15.26 -12.10 -10.50
N MET A 68 16.23 -11.25 -10.17
CA MET A 68 17.65 -11.53 -10.41
C MET A 68 18.11 -12.79 -9.67
N ALA A 69 17.78 -12.93 -8.37
CA ALA A 69 18.13 -14.11 -7.59
C ALA A 69 17.55 -15.40 -8.21
N PHE A 70 16.28 -15.37 -8.61
CA PHE A 70 15.64 -16.54 -9.23
C PHE A 70 16.18 -16.85 -10.62
N TYR A 71 16.54 -15.83 -11.41
CA TYR A 71 17.20 -16.01 -12.70
C TYR A 71 18.59 -16.65 -12.56
N LEU A 72 19.40 -16.18 -11.61
CA LEU A 72 20.76 -16.70 -11.39
C LEU A 72 20.80 -18.16 -10.94
N HIS A 73 19.72 -18.64 -10.31
CA HIS A 73 19.61 -20.00 -9.80
C HIS A 73 18.66 -20.89 -10.64
N ASP A 74 18.36 -20.48 -11.88
CA ASP A 74 17.47 -21.19 -12.81
C ASP A 74 16.10 -21.57 -12.19
N ALA A 75 15.62 -20.75 -11.25
CA ALA A 75 14.43 -20.98 -10.45
C ALA A 75 13.23 -20.13 -10.91
N MET A 76 13.27 -19.61 -12.13
CA MET A 76 12.19 -18.82 -12.70
C MET A 76 10.95 -19.67 -12.94
N SER A 77 9.86 -19.35 -12.23
CA SER A 77 8.57 -19.99 -12.34
C SER A 77 7.47 -19.01 -11.97
N ILE A 78 6.20 -19.38 -12.21
CA ILE A 78 5.07 -18.55 -11.77
C ILE A 78 5.06 -18.38 -10.25
N GLN A 79 5.46 -19.41 -9.50
CA GLN A 79 5.54 -19.37 -8.03
C GLN A 79 6.54 -18.31 -7.56
N THR A 80 7.74 -18.27 -8.15
CA THR A 80 8.80 -17.33 -7.77
C THR A 80 8.55 -15.92 -8.28
N VAL A 81 7.85 -15.75 -9.41
CA VAL A 81 7.35 -14.45 -9.86
C VAL A 81 6.29 -13.91 -8.89
N LEU A 82 5.31 -14.73 -8.50
CA LEU A 82 4.29 -14.35 -7.51
C LEU A 82 4.93 -13.99 -6.16
N LEU A 83 5.94 -14.74 -5.73
CA LEU A 83 6.73 -14.42 -4.55
C LEU A 83 7.44 -13.06 -4.70
N SER A 84 8.05 -12.77 -5.85
CA SER A 84 8.70 -11.47 -6.12
C SER A 84 7.72 -10.30 -5.99
N VAL A 85 6.51 -10.46 -6.53
CA VAL A 85 5.43 -9.47 -6.40
C VAL A 85 5.01 -9.32 -4.93
N ALA A 86 4.84 -10.42 -4.20
CA ALA A 86 4.48 -10.40 -2.79
C ALA A 86 5.57 -9.76 -1.92
N MET A 87 6.85 -10.02 -2.19
CA MET A 87 7.97 -9.39 -1.50
C MET A 87 8.02 -7.89 -1.76
N ALA A 88 7.92 -7.45 -3.01
CA ALA A 88 7.83 -6.03 -3.34
C ALA A 88 6.62 -5.36 -2.64
N GLY A 89 5.46 -6.02 -2.68
CA GLY A 89 4.25 -5.58 -2.00
C GLY A 89 4.40 -5.48 -0.48
N MET A 90 5.17 -6.38 0.14
CA MET A 90 5.49 -6.32 1.58
C MET A 90 6.36 -5.12 1.93
N TYR A 91 7.33 -4.74 1.10
CA TYR A 91 8.11 -3.50 1.32
C TYR A 91 7.25 -2.26 1.19
N TRP A 92 6.42 -2.21 0.14
CA TRP A 92 5.44 -1.15 0.01
C TRP A 92 4.53 -1.06 1.24
N LEU A 93 3.99 -2.20 1.71
CA LEU A 93 3.20 -2.26 2.94
C LEU A 93 3.99 -1.78 4.15
N GLY A 94 5.29 -2.05 4.21
CA GLY A 94 6.17 -1.55 5.27
C GLY A 94 6.24 -0.03 5.32
N TYR A 95 6.29 0.65 4.18
CA TYR A 95 6.16 2.10 4.12
C TYR A 95 4.77 2.59 4.51
N VAL A 96 3.71 1.90 4.08
CA VAL A 96 2.34 2.27 4.51
C VAL A 96 2.19 2.15 6.04
N VAL A 97 2.71 1.09 6.64
CA VAL A 97 2.74 0.91 8.10
C VAL A 97 3.61 1.98 8.76
N ASN A 98 4.74 2.34 8.15
CA ASN A 98 5.61 3.41 8.61
C ASN A 98 4.89 4.77 8.65
N ASP A 99 4.29 5.17 7.53
CA ASP A 99 3.51 6.40 7.38
C ASP A 99 2.37 6.44 8.41
N TYR A 100 1.68 5.32 8.66
CA TYR A 100 0.61 5.23 9.66
C TYR A 100 1.11 5.56 11.07
N PHE A 101 2.24 5.00 11.49
CA PHE A 101 2.82 5.26 12.82
C PHE A 101 3.57 6.60 12.91
N ASP A 102 3.90 7.20 11.77
CA ASP A 102 4.55 8.51 11.69
C ASP A 102 3.58 9.67 11.54
N ALA A 103 2.33 9.43 11.17
CA ALA A 103 1.34 10.49 10.96
C ALA A 103 1.27 11.55 12.09
N PRO A 104 1.30 11.19 13.39
CA PRO A 104 1.32 12.20 14.46
C PRO A 104 2.59 13.07 14.46
N PHE A 105 3.72 12.54 14.01
CA PHE A 105 5.00 13.24 13.95
C PHE A 105 5.11 14.06 12.66
N ASP A 106 4.76 13.46 11.53
CA ASP A 106 4.78 14.10 10.21
C ASP A 106 3.81 15.27 10.08
N ALA A 107 2.74 15.29 10.88
CA ALA A 107 1.82 16.43 10.93
C ALA A 107 2.47 17.75 11.36
N HIS A 108 3.65 17.71 11.99
CA HIS A 108 4.39 18.90 12.44
C HIS A 108 5.36 19.44 11.38
N ASP A 109 5.55 18.73 10.26
CA ASP A 109 6.41 19.12 9.15
C ASP A 109 5.55 19.26 7.89
N GLU A 110 5.43 20.48 7.35
CA GLU A 110 4.58 20.77 6.19
C GLU A 110 4.91 19.90 4.96
N THR A 111 6.18 19.56 4.76
CA THR A 111 6.60 18.77 3.61
C THR A 111 6.22 17.30 3.81
N LYS A 112 6.42 16.76 5.01
CA LYS A 112 6.06 15.36 5.31
C LYS A 112 4.54 15.17 5.38
N ALA A 113 3.82 16.11 5.99
CA ALA A 113 2.37 16.12 6.09
C ALA A 113 1.69 16.01 4.72
N ARG A 114 2.22 16.68 3.68
CA ARG A 114 1.65 16.63 2.31
C ARG A 114 1.76 15.25 1.66
N HIS A 115 2.78 14.48 2.00
CA HIS A 115 3.04 13.18 1.38
C HIS A 115 2.48 12.00 2.19
N ASN A 116 2.25 12.19 3.49
CA ASN A 116 1.68 11.15 4.35
C ASN A 116 0.15 11.12 4.25
N VAL A 117 -0.39 10.03 3.70
CA VAL A 117 -1.83 9.84 3.49
C VAL A 117 -2.60 9.86 4.82
N PHE A 118 -2.00 9.35 5.89
CA PHE A 118 -2.65 9.22 7.20
C PHE A 118 -2.69 10.53 7.99
N VAL A 119 -1.92 11.55 7.60
CA VAL A 119 -2.07 12.92 8.10
C VAL A 119 -3.32 13.57 7.52
N ASN A 120 -3.51 13.43 6.20
CA ASN A 120 -4.62 14.05 5.48
C ASN A 120 -5.93 13.27 5.59
N HIS A 121 -5.84 11.96 5.79
CA HIS A 121 -6.97 11.05 5.93
C HIS A 121 -6.75 10.11 7.13
N PRO A 122 -6.96 10.60 8.36
CA PRO A 122 -6.80 9.78 9.56
C PRO A 122 -7.74 8.58 9.53
N VAL A 123 -7.20 7.40 9.86
CA VAL A 123 -7.98 6.17 9.96
C VAL A 123 -7.94 5.63 11.39
N SER A 124 -9.04 5.01 11.82
CA SER A 124 -9.07 4.40 13.16
C SER A 124 -8.10 3.22 13.25
N PRO A 125 -7.53 2.94 14.44
CA PRO A 125 -6.61 1.80 14.62
C PRO A 125 -7.20 0.46 14.20
N THR A 126 -8.50 0.26 14.41
CA THR A 126 -9.21 -0.96 14.01
C THR A 126 -9.25 -1.11 12.48
N VAL A 127 -9.53 -0.03 11.75
CA VAL A 127 -9.56 -0.03 10.29
C VAL A 127 -8.16 -0.24 9.72
N ALA A 128 -7.15 0.46 10.24
CA ALA A 128 -5.76 0.26 9.84
C ALA A 128 -5.31 -1.19 10.04
N LYS A 129 -5.55 -1.74 11.23
CA LYS A 129 -5.23 -3.14 11.55
C LYS A 129 -5.93 -4.11 10.62
N ALA A 130 -7.22 -3.92 10.35
CA ALA A 130 -7.97 -4.77 9.43
C ALA A 130 -7.38 -4.70 8.01
N GLY A 131 -7.04 -3.51 7.53
CA GLY A 131 -6.38 -3.29 6.24
C GLY A 131 -5.03 -4.01 6.13
N PHE A 132 -4.15 -3.81 7.12
CA PHE A 132 -2.82 -4.45 7.16
C PHE A 132 -2.92 -5.97 7.23
N LEU A 133 -3.84 -6.51 8.03
CA LEU A 133 -4.07 -7.95 8.11
C LEU A 133 -4.63 -8.52 6.80
N THR A 134 -5.52 -7.79 6.13
CA THR A 134 -6.10 -8.22 4.86
C THR A 134 -5.04 -8.30 3.78
N ILE A 135 -4.24 -7.24 3.62
CA ILE A 135 -3.15 -7.19 2.64
C ILE A 135 -2.07 -8.24 3.00
N GLY A 136 -1.69 -8.32 4.28
CA GLY A 136 -0.73 -9.31 4.75
C GLY A 136 -1.19 -10.74 4.50
N PHE A 137 -2.48 -11.04 4.67
CA PHE A 137 -3.04 -12.36 4.37
C PHE A 137 -2.93 -12.72 2.88
N LEU A 138 -3.11 -11.76 1.98
CA LEU A 138 -2.90 -11.99 0.54
C LEU A 138 -1.45 -12.37 0.24
N PHE A 139 -0.49 -11.68 0.87
CA PHE A 139 0.92 -12.00 0.69
C PHE A 139 1.31 -13.33 1.34
N LEU A 140 0.73 -13.68 2.49
CA LEU A 140 0.97 -14.96 3.17
C LEU A 140 0.82 -16.15 2.22
N LEU A 141 -0.20 -16.14 1.34
CA LEU A 141 -0.43 -17.22 0.38
C LEU A 141 0.78 -17.45 -0.53
N ALA A 142 1.39 -16.37 -1.03
CA ALA A 142 2.59 -16.41 -1.87
C ALA A 142 3.84 -16.89 -1.12
N PHE A 143 3.91 -16.72 0.20
CA PHE A 143 5.00 -17.29 0.99
C PHE A 143 4.74 -18.76 1.32
N THR A 144 3.53 -19.13 1.73
CA THR A 144 3.22 -20.48 2.22
C THR A 144 3.34 -21.58 1.16
N GLN A 145 3.35 -21.24 -0.12
CA GLN A 145 3.67 -22.20 -1.19
C GLN A 145 5.08 -22.81 -1.06
N PHE A 146 5.99 -22.17 -0.31
CA PHE A 146 7.32 -22.68 0.04
C PHE A 146 7.35 -23.43 1.40
N GLY A 147 6.18 -23.82 1.91
CA GLY A 147 6.01 -24.53 3.17
C GLY A 147 6.41 -23.72 4.39
N LEU A 148 6.94 -24.40 5.42
CA LEU A 148 7.29 -23.77 6.70
C LEU A 148 8.32 -22.64 6.55
N ARG A 149 9.27 -22.75 5.61
CA ARG A 149 10.29 -21.71 5.36
C ARG A 149 9.64 -20.41 4.92
N GLY A 150 8.67 -20.52 4.01
CA GLY A 150 7.83 -19.41 3.59
C GLY A 150 7.14 -18.73 4.77
N GLY A 151 6.47 -19.51 5.60
CA GLY A 151 5.80 -19.01 6.81
C GLY A 151 6.76 -18.31 7.78
N VAL A 152 7.96 -18.87 7.99
CA VAL A 152 8.99 -18.27 8.86
C VAL A 152 9.51 -16.95 8.29
N ILE A 153 9.89 -16.91 7.00
CA ILE A 153 10.36 -15.68 6.36
C ILE A 153 9.27 -14.62 6.41
N PHE A 154 8.02 -14.97 6.10
CA PHE A 154 6.89 -14.05 6.20
C PHE A 154 6.69 -13.51 7.62
N GLY A 155 6.77 -14.38 8.64
CA GLY A 155 6.67 -13.99 10.04
C GLY A 155 7.79 -13.04 10.47
N VAL A 156 9.03 -13.30 10.04
CA VAL A 156 10.16 -12.40 10.27
C VAL A 156 9.94 -11.05 9.58
N SER A 157 9.50 -11.04 8.32
CA SER A 157 9.19 -9.81 7.58
C SER A 157 8.13 -8.97 8.30
N LEU A 158 7.04 -9.58 8.74
CA LEU A 158 5.99 -8.89 9.50
C LEU A 158 6.51 -8.33 10.82
N PHE A 159 7.28 -9.13 11.55
CA PHE A 159 7.86 -8.71 12.83
C PHE A 159 8.78 -7.52 12.65
N VAL A 160 9.70 -7.55 11.69
CA VAL A 160 10.65 -6.46 11.44
C VAL A 160 9.93 -5.21 10.95
N MET A 161 9.00 -5.34 10.00
CA MET A 161 8.17 -4.24 9.51
C MET A 161 7.45 -3.51 10.65
N TRP A 162 6.82 -4.28 11.55
CA TRP A 162 6.15 -3.74 12.73
C TRP A 162 7.15 -3.14 13.74
N ALA A 163 8.19 -3.88 14.12
CA ALA A 163 9.16 -3.47 15.12
C ALA A 163 9.94 -2.21 14.71
N TYR A 164 10.20 -2.04 13.42
CA TYR A 164 10.87 -0.86 12.87
C TYR A 164 10.04 0.42 13.08
N SER A 165 8.73 0.36 12.85
CA SER A 165 7.86 1.54 12.82
C SER A 165 7.04 1.78 14.09
N ALA A 166 6.62 0.73 14.78
CA ALA A 166 5.61 0.76 15.84
C ALA A 166 6.20 0.68 17.27
N PRO A 167 5.53 1.25 18.28
CA PRO A 167 5.84 0.98 19.68
C PRO A 167 5.62 -0.50 20.06
N PRO A 168 6.36 -1.04 21.04
CA PRO A 168 7.36 -0.37 21.88
C PRO A 168 8.77 -0.33 21.29
N PHE A 169 9.01 -1.01 20.17
CA PHE A 169 10.36 -1.15 19.62
C PHE A 169 10.81 0.12 18.87
N ARG A 170 10.03 0.52 17.85
CA ARG A 170 10.29 1.64 16.94
C ARG A 170 11.78 1.77 16.62
N LEU A 171 12.35 0.72 16.04
CA LEU A 171 13.82 0.60 15.87
C LEU A 171 14.43 1.79 15.12
N LYS A 172 13.69 2.41 14.20
CA LYS A 172 14.12 3.60 13.47
C LYS A 172 14.45 4.81 14.36
N SER A 173 13.87 4.88 15.56
CA SER A 173 14.16 5.98 16.51
C SER A 173 15.32 5.66 17.44
N ARG A 174 16.02 4.54 17.26
CA ARG A 174 17.11 4.09 18.12
C ARG A 174 18.44 4.18 17.35
N PRO A 175 19.41 4.99 17.83
CA PRO A 175 20.71 5.14 17.18
C PRO A 175 21.39 3.78 16.93
N GLY A 176 21.93 3.60 15.73
CA GLY A 176 22.56 2.35 15.29
C GLY A 176 21.58 1.24 14.90
N LEU A 177 20.51 1.02 15.68
CA LEU A 177 19.50 0.00 15.34
C LEU A 177 18.73 0.36 14.07
N ASP A 178 18.52 1.64 13.81
CA ASP A 178 17.99 2.13 12.54
C ASP A 178 18.86 1.65 11.35
N LEU A 179 20.15 2.00 11.36
CA LEU A 179 21.13 1.64 10.33
C LEU A 179 21.26 0.13 10.14
N ILE A 180 21.36 -0.63 11.24
CA ILE A 180 21.49 -2.08 11.19
C ILE A 180 20.23 -2.71 10.61
N THR A 181 19.05 -2.26 11.07
CA THR A 181 17.78 -2.80 10.58
C THR A 181 17.62 -2.51 9.10
N HIS A 182 17.91 -1.28 8.67
CA HIS A 182 17.82 -0.92 7.26
C HIS A 182 18.78 -1.75 6.41
N ALA A 183 20.08 -1.77 6.74
CA ALA A 183 21.12 -2.49 6.00
C ALA A 183 20.82 -3.99 5.85
N LEU A 184 20.30 -4.61 6.90
CA LEU A 184 19.93 -6.02 6.87
C LEU A 184 18.61 -6.27 6.15
N PHE A 185 17.58 -5.46 6.39
CA PHE A 185 16.20 -5.82 6.04
C PHE A 185 15.60 -5.03 4.88
N VAL A 186 16.35 -4.25 4.11
CA VAL A 186 15.83 -3.61 2.88
C VAL A 186 16.27 -4.32 1.62
N GLN A 187 17.57 -4.47 1.38
CA GLN A 187 18.07 -5.15 0.17
C GLN A 187 18.65 -6.52 0.48
N THR A 188 19.44 -6.64 1.55
CA THR A 188 20.14 -7.89 1.91
C THR A 188 19.16 -9.03 2.20
N PHE A 189 18.17 -8.78 3.05
CA PHE A 189 17.17 -9.78 3.42
C PHE A 189 16.30 -10.20 2.25
N SER A 190 16.05 -9.31 1.28
CA SER A 190 15.29 -9.63 0.07
C SER A 190 16.00 -10.73 -0.73
N TYR A 191 17.29 -10.53 -1.02
CA TYR A 191 18.10 -11.52 -1.73
C TYR A 191 18.25 -12.82 -0.92
N LEU A 192 18.59 -12.70 0.37
CA LEU A 192 18.75 -13.85 1.26
C LEU A 192 17.48 -14.71 1.34
N SER A 193 16.32 -14.07 1.43
CA SER A 193 15.03 -14.76 1.47
C SER A 193 14.80 -15.59 0.21
N CYS A 194 15.14 -15.06 -0.97
CA CYS A 194 15.06 -15.80 -2.22
C CYS A 194 15.87 -17.09 -2.13
N LEU A 195 17.15 -17.01 -1.77
CA LEU A 195 18.05 -18.16 -1.66
C LEU A 195 17.52 -19.23 -0.69
N ILE A 196 17.03 -18.81 0.48
CA ILE A 196 16.48 -19.72 1.50
C ILE A 196 15.23 -20.43 0.99
N LEU A 197 14.33 -19.71 0.31
CA LEU A 197 13.03 -20.22 -0.12
C LEU A 197 13.17 -21.22 -1.27
N ILE A 198 14.06 -20.96 -2.23
CA ILE A 198 14.33 -21.91 -3.33
C ILE A 198 15.34 -23.00 -2.97
N LYS A 199 15.93 -22.94 -1.76
CA LYS A 199 16.99 -23.86 -1.30
C LYS A 199 18.22 -23.84 -2.21
N ALA A 200 18.61 -22.65 -2.64
CA ALA A 200 19.75 -22.45 -3.52
C ALA A 200 21.02 -23.07 -2.94
N GLU A 201 21.87 -23.60 -3.82
CA GLU A 201 23.27 -23.85 -3.49
C GLU A 201 24.03 -22.53 -3.57
N TRP A 202 24.80 -22.20 -2.54
CA TRP A 202 25.40 -20.87 -2.44
C TRP A 202 26.67 -20.79 -3.27
N THR A 203 26.76 -19.73 -4.07
CA THR A 203 27.88 -19.42 -4.94
C THR A 203 28.67 -18.22 -4.43
N GLN A 204 29.84 -17.97 -5.01
CA GLN A 204 30.60 -16.74 -4.75
C GLN A 204 29.86 -15.48 -5.22
N ALA A 205 29.04 -15.60 -6.26
CA ALA A 205 28.19 -14.51 -6.72
C ALA A 205 27.15 -14.13 -5.64
N ASP A 206 26.57 -15.11 -4.94
CA ASP A 206 25.61 -14.85 -3.87
C ASP A 206 26.23 -14.09 -2.70
N LEU A 207 27.43 -14.48 -2.27
CA LEU A 207 28.15 -13.78 -1.20
C LEU A 207 28.47 -12.33 -1.61
N THR A 208 28.87 -12.14 -2.87
CA THR A 208 29.14 -10.80 -3.42
C THR A 208 27.88 -9.96 -3.45
N LEU A 209 26.76 -10.51 -3.94
CA LEU A 209 25.48 -9.81 -4.05
C LEU A 209 24.88 -9.49 -2.67
N LEU A 210 25.03 -10.38 -1.68
CA LEU A 210 24.66 -10.10 -0.30
C LEU A 210 25.47 -8.91 0.26
N GLY A 211 26.79 -8.89 0.03
CA GLY A 211 27.65 -7.78 0.43
C GLY A 211 27.28 -6.46 -0.26
N VAL A 212 27.04 -6.48 -1.57
CA VAL A 212 26.62 -5.31 -2.35
C VAL A 212 25.28 -4.78 -1.87
N ASN A 213 24.28 -5.65 -1.71
CA ASN A 213 22.96 -5.26 -1.20
C ASN A 213 23.04 -4.67 0.21
N PHE A 214 23.89 -5.23 1.08
CA PHE A 214 24.12 -4.68 2.42
C PHE A 214 24.71 -3.28 2.38
N LEU A 215 25.78 -3.08 1.61
CA LEU A 215 26.43 -1.78 1.49
C LEU A 215 25.54 -0.75 0.80
N ALA A 216 24.80 -1.14 -0.24
CA ALA A 216 23.85 -0.27 -0.91
C ALA A 216 22.73 0.18 0.04
N SER A 217 22.20 -0.76 0.83
CA SER A 217 21.15 -0.47 1.80
C SER A 217 21.64 0.39 2.97
N LEU A 218 22.86 0.14 3.47
CA LEU A 218 23.49 0.96 4.49
C LEU A 218 23.77 2.39 3.98
N SER A 219 24.35 2.51 2.78
CA SER A 219 24.65 3.80 2.16
C SER A 219 23.37 4.61 1.92
N GLY A 220 22.29 3.95 1.49
CA GLY A 220 20.99 4.60 1.30
C GLY A 220 20.40 5.16 2.59
N GLN A 221 20.64 4.52 3.75
CA GLN A 221 20.18 5.02 5.03
C GLN A 221 21.07 6.15 5.57
N LEU A 222 22.38 6.10 5.34
CA LEU A 222 23.31 7.16 5.77
C LEU A 222 23.13 8.49 5.01
N ALA A 223 22.50 8.45 3.84
CA ALA A 223 22.25 9.63 3.01
C ALA A 223 20.92 10.34 3.31
N GLN A 224 20.08 9.78 4.18
CA GLN A 224 18.79 10.36 4.61
C GLN A 224 18.97 11.29 5.82
#